data_AF-Q1PA29-F1
#
_entry.id   AF-Q1PA29-F1
#
_cell.length_a   1.000
_cell.length_b   1.000
_cell.length_c   1.000
_cell.angle_alpha   90.00
_cell.angle_beta   90.00
_cell.angle_gamma   90.00
#
_symmetry.space_group_name_H-M   'P 1'
#
loop_
_entity.id
_entity.type
_entity.pdbx_description
1 polymer ?
#
loop_
_entity_poly.entity_id
_entity_poly.type
_entity_poly.pdbx_seq_one_letter_code
_entity_poly.pdbx_strand_id
1 'polypeptide(L)' 'MGSMSIGHWLIVLVIVLLLFGANKIPKLMGDMAKGVKAFKHGLKDEEEGQAPAQPAAAPQVTEAQAAKPAAAPDTAPKV' A
#
# COMPACT_ATOMS: atom_id res chain seq x y z
N MET A 1 38.21 -3.86 -20.35
CA MET A 1 37.94 -2.41 -20.43
C MET A 1 36.46 -2.17 -20.09
N GLY A 2 36.08 -2.52 -18.86
CA GLY A 2 34.69 -2.47 -18.39
C GLY A 2 34.44 -1.16 -17.68
N SER A 3 33.69 -0.28 -18.35
CA SER A 3 32.63 0.51 -17.74
C SER A 3 32.92 1.03 -16.33
N MET A 4 33.58 2.19 -16.26
CA MET A 4 33.41 3.20 -15.21
C MET A 4 32.69 2.68 -13.97
N SER A 5 33.46 1.97 -13.14
CA SER A 5 33.33 1.69 -11.72
C SER A 5 31.90 1.84 -11.18
N ILE A 6 31.31 0.76 -10.67
CA ILE A 6 30.02 0.73 -9.96
C ILE A 6 29.82 1.94 -9.00
N GLY A 7 30.91 2.52 -8.47
CA GLY A 7 30.92 3.75 -7.69
C GLY A 7 30.41 5.00 -8.42
N HIS A 8 30.65 5.18 -9.73
CA HIS A 8 30.13 6.31 -10.50
C HIS A 8 28.59 6.29 -10.54
N TRP A 9 27.99 5.14 -10.82
CA TRP A 9 26.54 4.97 -10.78
C TRP A 9 25.97 5.25 -9.38
N LEU A 10 26.69 4.88 -8.32
CA LEU A 10 26.30 5.17 -6.94
C LEU A 10 26.35 6.68 -6.65
N ILE A 11 27.39 7.39 -7.10
CA ILE A 11 27.49 8.85 -6.99
C ILE A 11 26.34 9.54 -7.74
N VAL A 12 26.04 9.11 -8.97
CA VAL A 12 24.94 9.69 -9.76
C VAL A 12 23.60 9.47 -9.07
N LEU A 13 23.36 8.28 -8.51
CA LEU A 13 22.14 7.97 -7.77
C LEU A 13 21.97 8.89 -6.55
N VAL A 14 23.06 9.15 -5.81
CA VAL A 14 23.06 10.06 -4.66
C VAL A 14 22.73 11.49 -5.09
N ILE A 15 23.33 11.98 -6.17
CA ILE A 15 23.05 13.33 -6.70
C ILE A 15 21.57 13.45 -7.13
N VAL A 16 21.03 12.45 -7.81
CA VAL A 16 19.62 12.42 -8.20
C VAL A 16 18.72 12.41 -6.96
N LEU A 17 19.04 11.63 -5.92
CA LEU A 17 18.31 11.67 -4.65
C LEU A 17 18.38 13.04 -3.96
N LEU A 18 19.49 13.76 -4.04
CA LEU A 18 19.65 15.11 -3.49
C LEU A 18 18.82 16.14 -4.26
N LEU A 19 18.81 16.08 -5.60
CA LEU A 19 18.05 17.01 -6.45
C LEU A 19 16.53 16.79 -6.36
N PHE A 20 16.10 15.53 -6.38
CA PHE A 20 14.68 15.18 -6.31
C PHE A 20 14.17 15.08 -4.87
N GLY A 21 15.06 14.85 -3.91
CA GLY A 21 14.73 14.60 -2.51
C GLY A 21 14.21 13.17 -2.27
N ALA A 22 14.50 12.63 -1.09
CA ALA A 22 14.06 11.29 -0.69
C ALA A 22 12.53 11.11 -0.64
N ASN A 23 11.76 12.21 -0.63
CA ASN A 23 10.30 12.16 -0.53
C ASN A 23 9.58 12.06 -1.88
N LYS A 24 10.20 12.48 -3.00
CA LYS A 24 9.58 12.46 -4.33
C LYS A 24 9.75 11.13 -5.04
N ILE A 25 10.93 10.50 -4.94
CA ILE A 25 11.24 9.22 -5.60
C ILE A 25 10.27 8.11 -5.16
N PRO A 26 10.00 7.88 -3.86
CA PRO A 26 9.11 6.80 -3.42
C PRO A 26 7.65 7.03 -3.82
N LYS A 27 7.20 8.30 -3.83
CA LYS A 27 5.83 8.65 -4.25
C LYS A 27 5.63 8.36 -5.74
N LEU A 28 6.54 8.84 -6.59
CA LEU A 28 6.50 8.61 -8.04
C LEU A 28 6.68 7.12 -8.39
N MET A 29 7.64 6.44 -7.75
CA MET A 29 7.85 5.01 -7.94
C MET A 29 6.67 4.19 -7.43
N GLY A 30 5.99 4.61 -6.36
CA GLY A 30 4.79 3.94 -5.85
C GLY A 30 3.62 3.98 -6.84
N ASP A 31 3.35 5.13 -7.45
CA ASP A 31 2.28 5.27 -8.45
C ASP A 31 2.64 4.53 -9.76
N MET A 32 3.90 4.60 -10.19
CA MET A 32 4.40 3.82 -11.33
C MET A 32 4.35 2.31 -11.06
N ALA A 33 4.77 1.86 -9.88
CA ALA A 33 4.77 0.45 -9.50
C ALA A 33 3.35 -0.12 -9.42
N LYS A 34 2.37 0.65 -8.95
CA LYS A 34 0.95 0.24 -8.99
C LYS A 34 0.46 0.02 -10.42
N GLY A 35 0.81 0.92 -11.35
CA GLY A 35 0.47 0.77 -12.78
C GLY A 35 1.11 -0.47 -13.41
N VAL A 36 2.41 -0.67 -13.18
CA VAL A 36 3.15 -1.85 -13.67
C VAL A 36 2.63 -3.14 -13.04
N LYS A 37 2.26 -3.12 -11.74
CA LYS A 37 1.70 -4.27 -11.03
C LYS A 37 0.31 -4.62 -11.55
N ALA A 38 -0.56 -3.63 -11.76
CA ALA A 38 -1.88 -3.85 -12.36
C ALA A 38 -1.77 -4.40 -13.79
N PHE A 39 -0.82 -3.90 -14.58
CA PHE A 39 -0.55 -4.44 -15.91
C PHE A 39 -0.06 -5.89 -15.85
N LYS A 40 0.91 -6.19 -14.97
CA LYS A 40 1.42 -7.56 -14.79
C LYS A 40 0.35 -8.53 -14.28
N HIS A 41 -0.51 -8.07 -13.38
CA HIS A 41 -1.64 -8.86 -12.88
C HIS A 41 -2.70 -9.09 -13.97
N GLY A 42 -3.05 -8.07 -14.76
CA GLY A 42 -3.98 -8.21 -15.87
C GLY A 42 -3.49 -9.19 -16.94
N LEU A 43 -2.19 -9.13 -17.29
CA LEU A 43 -1.60 -10.10 -18.22
C LEU A 43 -1.58 -11.53 -17.65
N LYS A 44 -1.40 -11.68 -16.33
CA LYS A 44 -1.44 -12.99 -15.67
C LYS A 44 -2.86 -13.55 -15.54
N ASP A 45 -3.86 -12.71 -15.29
CA ASP A 45 -5.28 -13.12 -15.25
C ASP A 45 -5.78 -13.59 -16.64
N GLU A 46 -5.17 -13.12 -17.74
CA GLU A 46 -5.46 -13.61 -19.09
C GLU A 46 -4.79 -14.95 -19.43
N GLU A 47 -3.62 -15.26 -18.83
CA GLU A 47 -2.93 -16.56 -18.99
C GLU A 47 -3.42 -17.64 -18.01
N GLU A 48 -3.72 -17.25 -16.77
CA GLU A 48 -4.15 -18.13 -15.67
C GLU A 48 -5.56 -17.71 -15.26
N GLY A 49 -6.58 -18.24 -15.95
CA GLY A 49 -7.99 -17.92 -15.64
C GLY A 49 -8.30 -18.04 -14.14
N GLN A 50 -8.68 -16.91 -13.54
CA GLN A 50 -9.16 -16.70 -12.17
C GLN A 50 -8.16 -16.91 -11.02
N ALA A 51 -7.61 -15.80 -10.49
CA ALA A 51 -7.39 -15.65 -9.05
C ALA A 51 -7.61 -14.20 -8.58
N PRO A 52 -8.59 -13.90 -7.70
CA PRO A 52 -8.86 -12.54 -7.26
C PRO A 52 -7.67 -11.93 -6.51
N ALA A 53 -7.18 -10.80 -7.01
CA ALA A 53 -6.13 -10.03 -6.37
C ALA A 53 -6.59 -9.52 -4.98
N GLN A 54 -6.02 -10.12 -3.95
CA GLN A 54 -6.19 -9.79 -2.55
C GLN A 54 -5.83 -8.31 -2.28
N PRO A 55 -6.70 -7.52 -1.64
CA PRO A 55 -6.42 -6.14 -1.25
C PRO A 55 -5.36 -6.06 -0.14
N ALA A 56 -4.08 -6.03 -0.50
CA ALA A 56 -3.02 -5.67 0.43
C ALA A 56 -2.92 -4.14 0.56
N ALA A 57 -3.91 -3.52 1.21
CA ALA A 57 -3.83 -2.28 1.99
C ALA A 57 -5.23 -1.75 2.35
N ALA A 58 -5.93 -2.45 3.25
CA ALA A 58 -6.76 -1.78 4.24
C ALA A 58 -6.27 -2.28 5.60
N PRO A 59 -5.88 -1.41 6.54
CA PRO A 59 -5.89 -1.79 7.94
C PRO A 59 -7.28 -2.32 8.22
N GLN A 60 -7.37 -3.62 8.47
CA GLN A 60 -8.52 -4.18 9.15
C GLN A 60 -8.53 -3.47 10.49
N VAL A 61 -9.36 -2.43 10.59
CA VAL A 61 -9.83 -1.94 11.87
C VAL A 61 -10.54 -3.15 12.45
N THR A 62 -9.81 -3.86 13.30
CA THR A 62 -10.31 -4.75 14.34
C THR A 62 -11.73 -4.36 14.67
N GLU A 63 -12.63 -5.30 14.41
CA GLU A 63 -13.83 -5.57 15.19
C GLU A 63 -14.44 -4.32 15.81
N ALA A 64 -15.51 -3.79 15.23
CA ALA A 64 -16.82 -4.19 15.75
C ALA A 64 -16.79 -4.26 17.29
N GLN A 65 -16.46 -3.12 17.92
CA GLN A 65 -16.71 -2.88 19.32
C GLN A 65 -18.18 -3.20 19.53
N ALA A 66 -18.39 -4.28 20.27
CA ALA A 66 -19.66 -4.90 20.55
C ALA A 66 -20.69 -3.84 20.90
N ALA A 67 -21.62 -3.61 19.97
CA ALA A 67 -22.92 -3.07 20.27
C ALA A 67 -23.67 -4.10 21.13
N LYS A 68 -23.38 -4.10 22.45
CA LYS A 68 -24.26 -4.56 23.52
C LYS A 68 -23.76 -3.98 24.85
N PRO A 69 -24.39 -2.90 25.32
CA PRO A 69 -25.21 -3.06 26.51
C PRO A 69 -26.69 -2.96 26.15
N ALA A 70 -27.33 -4.12 26.00
CA ALA A 70 -28.76 -4.22 26.21
C ALA A 70 -28.97 -4.24 27.73
N ALA A 71 -29.29 -3.07 28.29
CA ALA A 71 -30.07 -2.95 29.51
C ALA A 71 -30.81 -1.62 29.42
N ALA A 72 -32.04 -1.75 28.95
CA ALA A 72 -33.04 -0.71 28.85
C ALA A 72 -33.35 -0.11 30.25
N PRO A 73 -34.05 1.03 30.28
CA PRO A 73 -33.99 2.04 31.33
C PRO A 73 -34.73 1.66 32.61
N ASP A 74 -34.23 2.24 33.70
CA ASP A 74 -35.00 2.96 34.72
C ASP A 74 -36.39 2.36 35.05
N THR A 75 -36.38 1.42 36.00
CA THR A 75 -37.58 1.04 36.74
C THR A 75 -38.07 2.25 37.54
N ALA A 76 -39.16 2.84 37.08
CA ALA A 76 -39.98 3.79 37.81
C ALA A 76 -40.42 3.21 39.17
N PRO A 77 -40.32 3.98 40.27
CA PRO A 77 -41.18 3.82 41.43
C PRO A 77 -41.98 5.11 41.65
N LYS A 78 -43.23 5.15 41.17
CA LYS A 78 -44.24 6.11 41.69
C LYS A 78 -45.67 5.65 41.37
N VAL A 79 -46.25 4.87 42.29
CA VAL A 79 -47.58 5.04 42.93
C VAL A 79 -47.72 4.00 44.03
#